data_AF-A0A3S2AVP2-F1
#
_entry.id   AF-A0A3S2AVP2-F1
#
_cell.length_a   1.000
_cell.length_b   1.000
_cell.length_c   1.000
_cell.angle_alpha   90.00
_cell.angle_beta   90.00
_cell.angle_gamma   90.00
#
_symmetry.space_group_name_H-M   'P 1'
#
loop_
_entity.id
_entity.type
_entity.pdbx_description
1 polymer ?
#
loop_
_entity_poly.entity_id
_entity_poly.type
_entity_poly.pdbx_seq_one_letter_code
_entity_poly.pdbx_strand_id
1 'polypeptide(L)' 'IQNEYDEQIIALYAAWLQHVNPALEDKIASRLGVLMMDVGHACRLVGLKRDRKTYDLIEDDVERMWLALVSPYLNLES' A
#
# COMPACT_ATOMS: atom_id res chain seq x y z
N ILE A 1 18.98 -5.98 6.74
CA ILE A 1 17.95 -5.71 7.75
C ILE A 1 16.82 -4.83 7.19
N GLN A 2 16.93 -3.50 7.07
CA GLN A 2 15.78 -2.67 6.66
C GLN A 2 15.26 -2.97 5.23
N ASN A 3 16.15 -3.09 4.24
CA ASN A 3 15.76 -3.43 2.86
C ASN A 3 15.08 -4.81 2.71
N GLU A 4 15.47 -5.81 3.50
CA GLU A 4 14.90 -7.17 3.40
C GLU A 4 13.46 -7.22 3.92
N TYR A 5 13.12 -6.38 4.91
CA TYR A 5 11.74 -6.25 5.40
C TYR A 5 10.87 -5.49 4.40
N ASP A 6 11.42 -4.45 3.76
CA ASP A 6 10.72 -3.67 2.74
C ASP A 6 10.37 -4.56 1.53
N GLU A 7 11.30 -5.38 1.06
CA GLU A 7 11.06 -6.35 -0.04
C GLU A 7 9.97 -7.36 0.29
N GLN A 8 9.91 -7.86 1.54
CA GLN A 8 8.86 -8.79 1.97
C GLN A 8 7.48 -8.13 2.01
N ILE A 9 7.40 -6.87 2.47
CA ILE A 9 6.14 -6.10 2.48
C ILE A 9 5.67 -5.81 1.06
N ILE A 10 6.59 -5.44 0.17
CA ILE A 10 6.29 -5.24 -1.26
C ILE A 10 5.74 -6.52 -1.87
N ALA A 11 6.41 -7.66 -1.65
CA ALA A 11 5.98 -8.95 -2.16
C ALA A 11 4.61 -9.36 -1.60
N LEU A 12 4.35 -9.09 -0.32
CA LEU A 12 3.05 -9.34 0.32
C LEU A 12 1.93 -8.53 -0.34
N TYR A 13 2.15 -7.22 -0.56
CA TYR A 13 1.16 -6.37 -1.23
C TYR A 13 0.95 -6.78 -2.68
N ALA A 14 2.01 -7.08 -3.42
CA ALA A 14 1.91 -7.57 -4.79
C ALA A 14 1.11 -8.87 -4.88
N ALA A 15 1.40 -9.83 -3.99
CA ALA A 15 0.68 -11.11 -3.92
C ALA A 15 -0.80 -10.91 -3.56
N TRP A 16 -1.11 -9.98 -2.64
CA TRP A 16 -2.50 -9.64 -2.33
C TRP A 16 -3.25 -9.06 -3.53
N LEU A 17 -2.63 -8.13 -4.27
CA LEU A 17 -3.24 -7.53 -5.47
C LEU A 17 -3.53 -8.58 -6.55
N GLN A 18 -2.60 -9.52 -6.76
CA GLN A 18 -2.80 -10.62 -7.72
C GLN A 18 -3.77 -11.68 -7.21
N HIS A 19 -3.89 -11.85 -5.88
CA HIS A 19 -4.93 -12.69 -5.32
C HIS A 19 -6.33 -12.14 -5.61
N VAL A 20 -6.50 -10.81 -5.51
CA VAL A 20 -7.78 -10.13 -5.79
C VAL A 20 -8.06 -10.06 -7.30
N ASN A 21 -7.06 -9.71 -8.10
CA ASN A 21 -7.15 -9.77 -9.56
C ASN A 21 -6.05 -10.67 -10.15
N PRO A 22 -6.34 -11.97 -10.40
CA PRO A 22 -5.37 -12.90 -10.97
C PRO A 22 -4.87 -12.54 -12.37
N ALA A 23 -5.58 -11.67 -13.10
CA ALA A 23 -5.15 -11.18 -14.41
C ALA A 23 -4.17 -9.99 -14.30
N LEU A 24 -3.90 -9.48 -13.09
CA LEU A 24 -2.98 -8.37 -12.89
C LEU A 24 -1.54 -8.79 -13.15
N GLU A 25 -0.89 -8.08 -14.08
CA GLU A 25 0.51 -8.31 -14.41
C GLU A 25 1.41 -8.12 -13.18
N ASP A 26 2.36 -9.03 -13.00
CA ASP A 26 3.34 -9.02 -11.90
C ASP A 26 4.10 -7.69 -11.79
N LYS A 27 4.46 -7.11 -12.93
CA LYS A 27 5.13 -5.80 -12.97
C LYS A 27 4.26 -4.68 -12.39
N ILE A 28 2.95 -4.72 -12.64
CA ILE A 28 2.01 -3.71 -12.11
C ILE A 28 1.79 -3.95 -10.62
N ALA A 29 1.56 -5.21 -10.22
CA ALA A 29 1.39 -5.59 -8.82
C ALA A 29 2.61 -5.21 -7.96
N SER A 30 3.82 -5.50 -8.44
CA SER A 30 5.08 -5.14 -7.77
C SER A 30 5.24 -3.62 -7.65
N ARG A 31 4.97 -2.86 -8.72
CA ARG A 31 5.02 -1.39 -8.69
C ARG A 31 4.03 -0.80 -7.66
N LEU A 32 2.80 -1.34 -7.61
CA LEU A 32 1.80 -0.92 -6.64
C LEU A 32 2.21 -1.29 -5.20
N GLY A 33 2.80 -2.48 -5.01
CA GLY A 33 3.34 -2.90 -3.71
C GLY A 33 4.43 -1.97 -3.18
N VAL A 34 5.33 -1.49 -4.05
CA VAL A 34 6.33 -0.46 -3.69
C VAL A 34 5.66 0.84 -3.23
N LEU A 35 4.70 1.35 -4.01
CA LEU A 35 4.00 2.59 -3.67
C LEU A 35 3.24 2.49 -2.34
N MET A 36 2.60 1.35 -2.09
CA MET A 36 1.90 1.10 -0.83
C MET A 36 2.89 1.03 0.33
N MET A 37 4.01 0.31 0.20
CA MET A 37 5.03 0.23 1.24
C MET A 37 5.64 1.60 1.56
N ASP A 38 6.10 2.33 0.54
CA ASP A 38 6.79 3.61 0.71
C ASP A 38 5.89 4.66 1.37
N VAL A 39 4.65 4.79 0.88
CA VAL A 39 3.70 5.78 1.43
C VAL A 39 3.29 5.39 2.84
N GLY A 40 3.03 4.10 3.10
CA GLY A 40 2.68 3.62 4.44
C GLY A 40 3.80 3.88 5.45
N HIS A 41 5.06 3.62 5.07
CA HIS A 41 6.23 3.91 5.89
C HIS A 41 6.42 5.41 6.14
N ALA A 42 6.35 6.24 5.10
CA ALA A 42 6.50 7.68 5.25
C ALA A 42 5.43 8.28 6.16
N CYS A 43 4.17 7.90 5.95
CA CYS A 43 3.03 8.39 6.72
C CYS A 43 3.09 7.93 8.17
N ARG A 44 3.45 6.66 8.42
CA ARG A 44 3.66 6.15 9.80
C ARG A 44 4.76 6.90 10.52
N LEU A 45 5.89 7.18 9.86
CA LEU A 45 7.00 7.95 10.44
C LEU A 45 6.61 9.39 10.78
N VAL A 46 5.77 10.02 9.95
CA VAL A 46 5.28 11.38 10.19
C VAL A 46 4.27 11.38 11.35
N GLY A 47 3.29 10.48 11.34
CA GLY A 47 2.27 10.39 12.37
C GLY A 47 2.83 10.05 13.75
N LEU A 48 3.80 9.14 13.84
CA LEU A 48 4.47 8.78 15.10
C LEU A 48 5.23 9.95 15.75
N LYS A 49 5.64 10.95 14.97
CA LYS A 49 6.33 12.16 15.47
C LYS A 49 5.35 13.23 15.96
N ARG A 50 4.04 13.01 15.85
CA ARG A 50 2.97 13.95 16.19
C ARG A 50 2.08 13.35 17.29
N ASP A 51 0.87 13.88 17.47
CA ASP A 51 -0.14 13.33 18.36
C ASP A 51 -0.98 12.24 17.69
N ARG A 52 -1.68 11.45 18.51
CA ARG A 52 -2.53 10.33 18.07
C ARG A 52 -3.60 10.76 17.06
N LYS A 53 -4.23 11.93 17.24
CA LYS A 53 -5.28 12.41 16.33
C LYS A 53 -4.73 12.69 14.94
N THR A 54 -3.52 13.26 14.86
CA THR A 54 -2.83 13.49 13.59
C THR A 54 -2.44 12.17 12.93
N TYR A 55 -2.00 11.18 13.70
CA TYR A 55 -1.72 9.84 13.19
C TYR A 55 -2.97 9.18 12.59
N ASP A 56 -4.09 9.18 13.33
CA ASP A 56 -5.35 8.58 12.88
C ASP A 56 -5.84 9.23 11.56
N LEU A 57 -5.75 10.55 11.43
CA LEU A 57 -6.10 11.26 10.19
C LEU A 57 -5.21 10.88 9.00
N ILE A 58 -3.90 10.74 9.24
CA ILE A 58 -2.95 10.34 8.18
C ILE A 58 -3.23 8.90 7.73
N GLU A 59 -3.56 8.01 8.67
CA GLU A 59 -3.91 6.61 8.37
C GLU A 59 -5.17 6.54 7.49
N ASP A 60 -6.23 7.26 7.85
CA ASP A 60 -7.47 7.36 7.07
C ASP A 60 -7.23 7.89 5.64
N ASP A 61 -6.40 8.92 5.50
CA ASP A 61 -6.08 9.52 4.19
C ASP A 61 -5.26 8.57 3.31
N VAL A 62 -4.32 7.83 3.90
CA VAL A 62 -3.51 6.82 3.19
C VAL A 62 -4.38 5.67 2.71
N GLU A 63 -5.30 5.17 3.53
CA GLU A 63 -6.22 4.11 3.15
C GLU A 63 -7.07 4.52 1.93
N ARG A 64 -7.64 5.74 1.97
CA ARG A 64 -8.43 6.28 0.84
C ARG A 64 -7.61 6.40 -0.44
N MET A 65 -6.38 6.90 -0.31
CA MET A 65 -5.48 7.05 -1.45
C MET A 65 -5.09 5.69 -2.05
N TRP A 66 -4.76 4.71 -1.21
CA TRP A 66 -4.47 3.35 -1.66
C TRP A 66 -5.66 2.73 -2.36
N LEU A 67 -6.85 2.83 -1.78
CA LEU A 67 -8.07 2.33 -2.40
C LEU A 67 -8.26 2.94 -3.80
N ALA A 68 -8.20 4.26 -3.92
CA ALA A 68 -8.32 4.94 -5.21
C ALA A 68 -7.24 4.51 -6.22
N LEU A 69 -6.01 4.26 -5.75
CA LEU A 69 -4.90 3.80 -6.58
C LEU A 69 -5.11 2.37 -7.09
N VAL A 70 -5.59 1.46 -6.23
CA VAL A 70 -5.71 0.04 -6.57
C VAL A 70 -7.03 -0.30 -7.24
N SER A 71 -8.13 0.42 -6.94
CA SER A 71 -9.47 0.13 -7.47
C SER A 71 -9.53 -0.12 -8.98
N PRO A 72 -8.86 0.66 -9.86
CA PRO A 72 -8.86 0.40 -11.30
C PRO A 72 -8.24 -0.96 -11.70
N TYR A 73 -7.47 -1.56 -10.81
CA TYR A 73 -6.75 -2.82 -11.03
C TYR A 73 -7.39 -4.02 -10.33
N LEU A 74 -8.41 -3.83 -9.49
CA LEU A 74 -8.95 -4.92 -8.67
C LEU A 74 -10.10 -5.69 -9.34
N ASN A 75 -10.55 -5.31 -10.53
CA ASN A 75 -11.72 -5.92 -11.20
C ASN A 75 -12.95 -6.07 -10.26
N LEU A 76 -13.09 -5.15 -9.29
CA LEU A 76 -14.26 -5.09 -8.44
C LEU A 76 -15.37 -4.55 -9.33
N GLU A 77 -16.36 -5.39 -9.64
CA GLU A 77 -17.48 -5.01 -10.50
C GLU A 77 -18.08 -3.67 -10.05
N SER A 78 -18.23 -2.75 -11.01
CA SER A 78 -18.88 -1.45 -10.86
C SER A 78 -20.39 -1.58 -10.92
#